data_AF-A0A2D6BYF8-F1
#
_entry.id   AF-A0A2D6BYF8-F1
#
_cell.length_a   1.000
_cell.length_b   1.000
_cell.length_c   1.000
_cell.angle_alpha   90.00
_cell.angle_beta   90.00
_cell.angle_gamma   90.00
#
_symmetry.space_group_name_H-M   'P 1'
#
loop_
_entity.id
_entity.type
_entity.pdbx_description
1 polymer ?
#
loop_
_entity_poly.entity_id
_entity_poly.type
_entity_poly.pdbx_seq_one_letter_code
_entity_poly.pdbx_strand_id
1 'polypeptide(L)'
;MSEADFGKRDDKGHYRPAKRVGYPPVFVWPVQPLRALRWVFALPGYFLPWNLFYVAVGLLAWFVLSPPLEAYASPDPLTVGLVYLRNAALVALYYGAFHLRLYTARAQGTAFKFNPRWPAAKSAKFLFGNQNLDNIFLTFASGVTIWTAFEIGLLWLAAQGYLSVITVEGNWVYFIAMVLLVHLWRDLHFYVIHRLIHVRALYPIVHRVHHRNINPGPWSGLAMHPLEHLFYFSCALLYLLLPFHPAFVIVVLVHAGLSPAPGHLGFERVRAGGSRSFDTDAYAHYLHHKHFECNYADGILPLDRWFGTFHDGSEEAEQRLRARLRERGKG
;
A
#
# COMPACT_ATOMS: atom_id res chain seq x y z
N MET A 1 24.96 13.06 8.11
CA MET A 1 23.83 12.44 8.83
C MET A 1 24.17 10.98 9.06
N SER A 2 24.27 10.57 10.32
CA SER A 2 24.62 9.20 10.70
C SER A 2 23.38 8.32 10.79
N GLU A 3 23.52 7.02 10.55
CA GLU A 3 22.45 6.05 10.81
C GLU A 3 22.11 6.00 12.32
N ALA A 4 23.11 6.23 13.17
CA ALA A 4 22.98 6.23 14.63
C ALA A 4 22.02 7.32 15.16
N ASP A 5 21.80 8.39 14.39
CA ASP A 5 20.91 9.49 14.77
C ASP A 5 19.43 9.06 14.76
N PHE A 6 19.09 7.97 14.06
CA PHE A 6 17.70 7.54 13.83
C PHE A 6 17.40 6.15 14.38
N GLY A 7 18.40 5.40 14.84
CA GLY A 7 18.24 4.02 15.25
C GLY A 7 19.56 3.33 15.47
N LYS A 8 19.49 2.03 15.74
CA LYS A 8 20.65 1.19 16.02
C LYS A 8 20.52 -0.16 15.34
N ARG A 9 21.65 -0.81 15.08
CA ARG A 9 21.66 -2.21 14.66
C ARG A 9 21.68 -3.12 15.87
N ASP A 10 21.02 -4.27 15.76
CA ASP A 10 21.21 -5.36 16.73
C ASP A 10 22.44 -6.21 16.37
N ASP A 11 22.75 -7.20 17.22
CA ASP A 11 23.93 -8.07 17.08
C ASP A 11 23.95 -8.87 15.76
N LYS A 12 22.79 -9.01 15.11
CA LYS A 12 22.64 -9.67 13.80
C LYS A 12 22.69 -8.67 12.63
N GLY A 13 22.92 -7.39 12.92
CA GLY A 13 23.00 -6.31 11.95
C GLY A 13 21.64 -5.79 11.48
N HIS A 14 20.52 -6.22 12.08
CA HIS A 14 19.20 -5.70 11.72
C HIS A 14 19.04 -4.28 12.25
N TYR A 15 18.63 -3.36 11.38
CA TYR A 15 18.38 -1.98 11.78
C TYR A 15 17.04 -1.87 12.52
N ARG A 16 17.07 -1.22 13.67
CA ARG A 16 15.91 -0.90 14.52
C ARG A 16 15.80 0.61 14.66
N PRO A 17 14.74 1.23 14.13
CA PRO A 17 14.48 2.64 14.34
C PRO A 17 14.35 2.97 15.83
N ALA A 18 14.80 4.16 16.23
CA ALA A 18 14.52 4.72 17.55
C ALA A 18 13.07 5.22 17.66
N LYS A 19 12.50 5.65 16.53
CA LYS A 19 11.07 6.01 16.39
C LYS A 19 10.22 4.75 16.59
N ARG A 20 9.20 4.86 17.44
CA ARG A 20 8.15 3.82 17.57
C ARG A 20 7.09 4.02 16.50
N VAL A 21 6.48 2.93 16.05
CA VAL A 21 5.28 3.03 15.21
C VAL A 21 4.19 3.73 16.02
N GLY A 22 3.47 4.64 15.38
CA GLY A 22 2.41 5.41 16.01
C GLY A 22 1.25 5.65 15.07
N TYR A 23 0.17 6.21 15.61
CA TYR A 23 -1.01 6.64 14.86
C TYR A 23 -1.13 8.15 14.93
N PRO A 24 -1.79 8.76 13.93
CA PRO A 24 -2.04 10.18 13.96
C PRO A 24 -2.90 10.59 15.17
N PRO A 25 -2.78 11.84 15.65
CA PRO A 25 -3.45 12.32 16.85
C PRO A 25 -4.95 12.65 16.60
N VAL A 26 -5.63 11.84 15.79
CA VAL A 26 -7.05 12.00 15.43
C VAL A 26 -7.92 11.14 16.34
N PHE A 27 -7.55 9.87 16.48
CA PHE A 27 -8.31 8.87 17.24
C PHE A 27 -7.65 8.57 18.59
N VAL A 28 -7.25 9.63 19.30
CA VAL A 28 -6.60 9.56 20.62
C VAL A 28 -7.55 10.08 21.69
N TRP A 29 -7.52 9.45 22.87
CA TRP A 29 -8.27 9.89 24.05
C TRP A 29 -7.33 10.52 25.09
N PRO A 30 -7.68 11.66 25.70
CA PRO A 30 -8.83 12.52 25.37
C PRO A 30 -8.71 13.11 23.96
N VAL A 31 -9.86 13.44 23.33
CA VAL A 31 -9.91 13.99 21.97
C VAL A 31 -9.11 15.30 21.87
N GLN A 32 -8.30 15.45 20.82
CA GLN A 32 -7.37 16.57 20.64
C GLN A 32 -7.62 17.30 19.31
N PRO A 33 -8.74 18.04 19.15
CA PRO A 33 -9.18 18.59 17.86
C PRO A 33 -8.15 19.52 17.21
N LEU A 34 -7.48 20.37 17.99
CA LEU A 34 -6.45 21.27 17.46
C LEU A 34 -5.21 20.52 16.94
N ARG A 35 -4.82 19.41 17.59
CA ARG A 35 -3.70 18.58 17.13
C ARG A 35 -4.10 17.76 15.91
N ALA A 36 -5.32 17.23 15.88
CA ALA A 36 -5.88 16.55 14.72
C ALA A 36 -5.90 17.48 13.50
N LEU A 37 -6.42 18.71 13.66
CA LEU A 37 -6.47 19.70 12.59
C LEU A 37 -5.07 20.09 12.09
N ARG A 38 -4.11 20.30 13.01
CA ARG A 38 -2.71 20.56 12.64
C ARG A 38 -2.11 19.41 11.86
N TRP A 39 -2.39 18.16 12.25
CA TRP A 39 -1.90 16.99 11.54
C TRP A 39 -2.48 16.86 10.13
N VAL A 40 -3.75 17.22 9.93
CA VAL A 40 -4.40 17.15 8.59
C VAL A 40 -3.58 17.91 7.53
N PHE A 41 -3.05 19.08 7.89
CA PHE A 41 -2.29 19.95 7.01
C PHE A 41 -0.76 19.92 7.24
N ALA A 42 -0.25 19.03 8.08
CA ALA A 42 1.19 18.90 8.36
C ALA A 42 1.96 18.23 7.21
N LEU A 43 3.30 18.31 7.27
CA LEU A 43 4.21 17.58 6.39
C LEU A 43 5.22 16.76 7.25
N PRO A 44 5.07 15.43 7.36
CA PRO A 44 3.96 14.62 6.85
C PRO A 44 2.67 14.82 7.67
N GLY A 45 1.52 14.65 7.01
CA GLY A 45 0.18 14.83 7.56
C GLY A 45 -0.85 14.00 6.80
N TYR A 46 -2.15 14.32 6.95
CA TYR A 46 -3.19 13.58 6.21
C TYR A 46 -3.08 13.79 4.71
N PHE A 47 -2.98 15.05 4.26
CA PHE A 47 -2.92 15.34 2.84
C PHE A 47 -1.54 15.10 2.24
N LEU A 48 -0.49 15.54 2.94
CA LEU A 48 0.85 15.64 2.38
C LEU A 48 1.80 14.61 2.99
N PRO A 49 2.72 14.03 2.20
CA PRO A 49 2.79 14.13 0.75
C PRO A 49 1.92 13.08 0.03
N TRP A 50 1.59 11.97 0.70
CA TRP A 50 1.16 10.74 0.02
C TRP A 50 -0.26 10.79 -0.54
N ASN A 51 -1.26 11.19 0.26
CA ASN A 51 -2.66 11.19 -0.19
C ASN A 51 -2.86 12.18 -1.35
N LEU A 52 -2.28 13.37 -1.26
CA LEU A 52 -2.30 14.34 -2.35
C LEU A 52 -1.60 13.80 -3.59
N PHE A 53 -0.46 13.11 -3.43
CA PHE A 53 0.23 12.47 -4.55
C PHE A 53 -0.68 11.45 -5.26
N TYR A 54 -1.30 10.51 -4.54
CA TYR A 54 -2.15 9.50 -5.16
C TYR A 54 -3.41 10.09 -5.81
N VAL A 55 -4.04 11.08 -5.17
CA VAL A 55 -5.18 11.81 -5.78
C VAL A 55 -4.73 12.54 -7.03
N ALA A 56 -3.63 13.28 -7.00
CA ALA A 56 -3.13 14.02 -8.15
C ALA A 56 -2.80 13.09 -9.32
N VAL A 57 -2.13 11.96 -9.06
CA VAL A 57 -1.84 10.94 -10.09
C VAL A 57 -3.14 10.33 -10.62
N GLY A 58 -4.11 10.02 -9.76
CA GLY A 58 -5.39 9.45 -10.19
C GLY A 58 -6.25 10.42 -11.01
N LEU A 59 -6.29 11.70 -10.63
CA LEU A 59 -6.99 12.74 -11.39
C LEU A 59 -6.28 13.02 -12.72
N LEU A 60 -4.94 13.09 -12.73
CA LEU A 60 -4.16 13.18 -13.97
C LEU A 60 -4.43 11.98 -14.87
N ALA A 61 -4.46 10.77 -14.29
CA ALA A 61 -4.78 9.56 -15.01
C ALA A 61 -6.17 9.65 -15.65
N TRP A 62 -7.20 10.04 -14.91
CA TRP A 62 -8.56 10.19 -15.44
C TRP A 62 -8.68 11.29 -16.50
N PHE A 63 -8.27 12.52 -16.19
CA PHE A 63 -8.56 13.68 -17.05
C PHE A 63 -7.62 13.83 -18.25
N VAL A 64 -6.44 13.19 -18.23
CA VAL A 64 -5.42 13.38 -19.27
C VAL A 64 -5.02 12.06 -19.93
N LEU A 65 -4.89 10.98 -19.17
CA LEU A 65 -4.30 9.73 -19.67
C LEU A 65 -5.34 8.63 -19.97
N SER A 66 -6.61 8.86 -19.65
CA SER A 66 -7.67 7.86 -19.84
C SER A 66 -8.54 8.23 -21.03
N PRO A 67 -9.09 7.23 -21.73
CA PRO A 67 -10.21 7.45 -22.63
C PRO A 67 -11.37 8.16 -21.92
N PRO A 68 -12.24 8.88 -22.65
CA PRO A 68 -13.44 9.45 -22.06
C PRO A 68 -14.42 8.33 -21.68
N LEU A 69 -15.39 8.61 -20.79
CA LEU A 69 -16.28 7.58 -20.22
C LEU A 69 -17.04 6.79 -21.31
N GLU A 70 -17.39 7.45 -22.41
CA GLU A 70 -18.13 6.87 -23.53
C GLU A 70 -17.35 5.73 -24.20
N ALA A 71 -16.02 5.79 -24.22
CA ALA A 71 -15.18 4.71 -24.76
C ALA A 71 -15.33 3.41 -23.96
N TYR A 72 -15.74 3.48 -22.69
CA TYR A 72 -15.95 2.31 -21.85
C TYR A 72 -17.32 1.64 -22.09
N ALA A 73 -18.25 2.24 -22.84
CA ALA A 73 -19.54 1.61 -23.15
C ALA A 73 -19.38 0.37 -24.06
N SER A 74 -18.33 0.34 -24.87
CA SER A 74 -17.97 -0.78 -25.75
C SER A 74 -16.45 -0.93 -25.82
N PRO A 75 -15.82 -1.45 -24.74
CA PRO A 75 -14.38 -1.44 -24.60
C PRO A 75 -13.76 -2.40 -25.61
N ASP A 76 -13.10 -1.84 -26.61
CA ASP A 76 -12.34 -2.58 -27.61
C ASP A 76 -10.93 -2.92 -27.12
N PRO A 77 -10.16 -3.76 -27.85
CA PRO A 77 -8.80 -4.12 -27.44
C PRO A 77 -7.87 -2.91 -27.29
N LEU A 78 -8.09 -1.82 -28.05
CA LEU A 78 -7.30 -0.60 -27.94
C LEU A 78 -7.57 0.10 -26.61
N THR A 79 -8.84 0.26 -26.22
CA THR A 79 -9.26 0.87 -24.96
C THR A 79 -8.70 0.09 -23.77
N VAL A 80 -8.87 -1.23 -23.76
CA VAL A 80 -8.32 -2.10 -22.71
C VAL A 80 -6.79 -2.03 -22.68
N GLY A 81 -6.15 -2.04 -23.86
CA GLY A 81 -4.70 -1.94 -23.99
C GLY A 81 -4.15 -0.61 -23.47
N LEU A 82 -4.81 0.52 -23.76
CA LEU A 82 -4.42 1.84 -23.28
C LEU A 82 -4.52 1.93 -21.75
N VAL A 83 -5.62 1.44 -21.16
CA VAL A 83 -5.76 1.42 -19.69
C VAL A 83 -4.70 0.53 -19.05
N TYR A 84 -4.45 -0.66 -19.60
CA TYR A 84 -3.39 -1.55 -19.11
C TYR A 84 -2.02 -0.87 -19.18
N LEU A 85 -1.66 -0.30 -20.33
CA LEU A 85 -0.37 0.35 -20.54
C LEU A 85 -0.18 1.56 -19.62
N ARG A 86 -1.24 2.35 -19.39
CA ARG A 86 -1.24 3.46 -18.43
C ARG A 86 -0.95 2.95 -17.01
N ASN A 87 -1.68 1.95 -16.55
CA ASN A 87 -1.49 1.36 -15.21
C ASN A 87 -0.09 0.74 -15.07
N ALA A 88 0.35 0.00 -16.08
CA ALA A 88 1.69 -0.57 -16.14
C ALA A 88 2.76 0.52 -16.09
N ALA A 89 2.60 1.62 -16.82
CA ALA A 89 3.55 2.74 -16.81
C ALA A 89 3.62 3.41 -15.44
N LEU A 90 2.47 3.66 -14.78
CA LEU A 90 2.45 4.22 -13.42
C LEU A 90 3.21 3.34 -12.43
N VAL A 91 2.93 2.02 -12.45
CA VAL A 91 3.61 1.04 -11.60
C VAL A 91 5.10 0.97 -11.93
N ALA A 92 5.46 0.87 -13.22
CA ALA A 92 6.83 0.76 -13.68
C ALA A 92 7.68 1.96 -13.27
N LEU A 93 7.18 3.17 -13.46
CA LEU A 93 7.87 4.40 -13.07
C LEU A 93 8.02 4.50 -11.55
N TYR A 94 6.94 4.26 -10.81
CA TYR A 94 6.92 4.46 -9.37
C TYR A 94 7.75 3.40 -8.62
N TYR A 95 7.47 2.11 -8.84
CA TYR A 95 8.19 1.01 -8.23
C TYR A 95 9.63 0.93 -8.77
N GLY A 96 9.80 1.18 -10.08
CA GLY A 96 11.10 1.19 -10.73
C GLY A 96 12.01 2.28 -10.19
N ALA A 97 11.52 3.50 -9.94
CA ALA A 97 12.34 4.57 -9.37
C ALA A 97 12.94 4.17 -8.01
N PHE A 98 12.13 3.59 -7.12
CA PHE A 98 12.62 3.06 -5.85
C PHE A 98 13.59 1.90 -6.03
N HIS A 99 13.26 0.95 -6.92
CA HIS A 99 14.09 -0.23 -7.16
C HIS A 99 15.46 0.15 -7.73
N LEU A 100 15.48 1.00 -8.75
CA LEU A 100 16.70 1.48 -9.38
C LEU A 100 17.59 2.20 -8.38
N ARG A 101 17.02 3.08 -7.55
CA ARG A 101 17.79 3.83 -6.56
C ARG A 101 18.34 2.95 -5.43
N LEU A 102 17.49 2.11 -4.82
CA LEU A 102 17.79 1.42 -3.57
C LEU A 102 18.41 0.03 -3.77
N TYR A 103 18.09 -0.66 -4.86
CA TYR A 103 18.47 -2.07 -5.08
C TYR A 103 19.45 -2.25 -6.24
N THR A 104 19.29 -1.49 -7.33
CA THR A 104 20.20 -1.55 -8.49
C THR A 104 21.45 -0.69 -8.26
N ALA A 105 21.28 0.62 -8.14
CA ALA A 105 22.37 1.55 -7.89
C ALA A 105 22.89 1.50 -6.44
N ARG A 106 22.06 0.99 -5.50
CA ARG A 106 22.35 0.91 -4.07
C ARG A 106 22.90 2.23 -3.53
N ALA A 107 22.25 3.35 -3.89
CA ALA A 107 22.76 4.70 -3.68
C ALA A 107 23.06 5.05 -2.21
N GLN A 108 22.51 4.31 -1.24
CA GLN A 108 22.78 4.45 0.19
C GLN A 108 23.31 3.16 0.84
N GLY A 109 23.76 2.19 0.05
CA GLY A 109 24.20 0.89 0.53
C GLY A 109 23.13 0.23 1.42
N THR A 110 23.52 -0.22 2.60
CA THR A 110 22.62 -0.80 3.61
C THR A 110 22.17 0.21 4.67
N ALA A 111 22.50 1.50 4.53
CA ALA A 111 22.09 2.52 5.49
C ALA A 111 20.56 2.59 5.57
N PHE A 112 20.01 2.51 6.78
CA PHE A 112 18.60 2.42 7.12
C PHE A 112 17.88 1.14 6.66
N LYS A 113 18.60 0.15 6.10
CA LYS A 113 18.01 -1.11 5.66
C LYS A 113 17.70 -2.01 6.87
N PHE A 114 16.43 -2.41 7.02
CA PHE A 114 15.99 -3.23 8.17
C PHE A 114 16.71 -4.58 8.23
N ASN A 115 16.75 -5.30 7.11
CA ASN A 115 17.53 -6.53 6.96
C ASN A 115 18.82 -6.22 6.20
N PRO A 116 20.01 -6.46 6.79
CA PRO A 116 21.29 -6.13 6.15
C PRO A 116 21.55 -6.96 4.88
N ARG A 117 20.88 -8.11 4.72
CA ARG A 117 20.98 -8.93 3.52
C ARG A 117 20.15 -8.31 2.39
N TRP A 118 20.58 -8.55 1.16
CA TRP A 118 19.81 -8.23 -0.04
C TRP A 118 18.81 -9.36 -0.36
N PRO A 119 17.75 -9.09 -1.13
CA PRO A 119 16.81 -10.11 -1.59
C PRO A 119 17.49 -11.28 -2.31
N ALA A 120 16.86 -12.45 -2.28
CA ALA A 120 17.46 -13.67 -2.82
C ALA A 120 17.58 -13.62 -4.35
N ALA A 121 18.82 -13.64 -4.85
CA ALA A 121 19.10 -13.68 -6.28
C ALA A 121 18.99 -15.09 -6.89
N LYS A 122 19.18 -16.13 -6.08
CA LYS A 122 19.04 -17.56 -6.43
C LYS A 122 18.32 -18.29 -5.29
N SER A 123 17.11 -18.75 -5.52
CA SER A 123 16.31 -19.48 -4.53
C SER A 123 15.20 -20.27 -5.21
N ALA A 124 15.16 -21.58 -4.95
CA ALA A 124 14.12 -22.49 -5.44
C ALA A 124 12.71 -22.15 -4.91
N LYS A 125 12.59 -21.22 -3.95
CA LYS A 125 11.29 -20.74 -3.46
C LYS A 125 10.54 -19.94 -4.54
N PHE A 126 11.25 -19.33 -5.48
CA PHE A 126 10.71 -18.42 -6.51
C PHE A 126 10.63 -19.14 -7.86
N LEU A 127 9.57 -18.86 -8.64
CA LEU A 127 9.24 -19.47 -9.94
C LEU A 127 10.39 -19.34 -10.94
N PHE A 128 11.00 -18.15 -11.03
CA PHE A 128 12.15 -17.86 -11.89
C PHE A 128 13.49 -18.02 -11.15
N GLY A 129 13.49 -18.64 -9.97
CA GLY A 129 14.67 -18.76 -9.11
C GLY A 129 15.17 -17.42 -8.54
N ASN A 130 14.48 -16.30 -8.79
CA ASN A 130 14.89 -14.96 -8.40
C ASN A 130 13.69 -14.16 -7.87
N GLN A 131 13.83 -13.62 -6.66
CA GLN A 131 12.74 -12.91 -5.99
C GLN A 131 12.24 -11.70 -6.80
N ASN A 132 13.14 -10.92 -7.39
CA ASN A 132 12.75 -9.71 -8.11
C ASN A 132 12.02 -10.03 -9.42
N LEU A 133 12.49 -11.03 -10.17
CA LEU A 133 11.83 -11.45 -11.42
C LEU A 133 10.42 -11.99 -11.14
N ASP A 134 10.27 -12.82 -10.10
CA ASP A 134 8.96 -13.30 -9.64
C ASP A 134 8.03 -12.13 -9.30
N ASN A 135 8.55 -11.17 -8.53
CA ASN A 135 7.73 -10.06 -8.05
C ASN A 135 7.31 -9.13 -9.19
N ILE A 136 8.21 -8.83 -10.13
CA ILE A 136 7.89 -8.06 -11.34
C ILE A 136 6.83 -8.81 -12.16
N PHE A 137 7.02 -10.11 -12.39
CA PHE A 137 6.05 -10.92 -13.13
C PHE A 137 4.67 -10.89 -12.46
N LEU A 138 4.56 -11.17 -11.16
CA LEU A 138 3.29 -11.14 -10.44
C LEU A 138 2.64 -9.75 -10.45
N THR A 139 3.46 -8.69 -10.32
CA THR A 139 3.00 -7.30 -10.40
C THR A 139 2.32 -7.01 -11.73
N PHE A 140 2.97 -7.31 -12.86
CA PHE A 140 2.44 -6.93 -14.18
C PHE A 140 1.46 -7.95 -14.78
N ALA A 141 1.75 -9.25 -14.66
CA ALA A 141 0.92 -10.30 -15.24
C ALA A 141 -0.39 -10.50 -14.46
N SER A 142 -0.37 -10.27 -13.14
CA SER A 142 -1.54 -10.44 -12.27
C SER A 142 -2.04 -9.11 -11.71
N GLY A 143 -1.22 -8.36 -10.99
CA GLY A 143 -1.66 -7.15 -10.29
C GLY A 143 -2.24 -6.07 -11.21
N VAL A 144 -1.46 -5.64 -12.20
CA VAL A 144 -1.86 -4.61 -13.18
C VAL A 144 -3.02 -5.11 -14.06
N THR A 145 -3.03 -6.39 -14.43
CA THR A 145 -4.14 -7.00 -15.19
C THR A 145 -5.44 -6.95 -14.41
N ILE A 146 -5.43 -7.36 -13.14
CA ILE A 146 -6.63 -7.37 -12.29
C ILE A 146 -7.08 -5.95 -11.96
N TRP A 147 -6.16 -5.03 -11.66
CA TRP A 147 -6.48 -3.61 -11.55
C TRP A 147 -7.22 -3.14 -12.81
N THR A 148 -6.64 -3.36 -13.99
CA THR A 148 -7.24 -2.94 -15.27
C THR A 148 -8.63 -3.55 -15.47
N ALA A 149 -8.83 -4.81 -15.09
CA ALA A 149 -10.14 -5.46 -15.17
C ALA A 149 -11.18 -4.81 -14.25
N PHE A 150 -10.83 -4.48 -13.00
CA PHE A 150 -11.72 -3.73 -12.09
C PHE A 150 -12.09 -2.37 -12.66
N GLU A 151 -11.11 -1.66 -13.21
CA GLU A 151 -11.33 -0.34 -13.79
C GLU A 151 -12.25 -0.39 -15.01
N ILE A 152 -11.93 -1.25 -16.00
CA ILE A 152 -12.74 -1.44 -17.20
C ILE A 152 -14.15 -1.89 -16.82
N GLY A 153 -14.30 -2.85 -15.90
CA GLY A 153 -15.60 -3.37 -15.49
C GLY A 153 -16.49 -2.33 -14.83
N LEU A 154 -15.95 -1.55 -13.88
CA LEU A 154 -16.73 -0.52 -13.18
C LEU A 154 -17.08 0.65 -14.11
N LEU A 155 -16.15 1.07 -14.97
CA LEU A 155 -16.40 2.15 -15.92
C LEU A 155 -17.32 1.73 -17.06
N TRP A 156 -17.29 0.46 -17.46
CA TRP A 156 -18.28 -0.12 -18.39
C TRP A 156 -19.68 -0.12 -17.76
N LEU A 157 -19.83 -0.59 -16.52
CA LEU A 157 -21.12 -0.53 -15.82
C LEU A 157 -21.65 0.90 -15.70
N ALA A 158 -20.77 1.86 -15.41
CA ALA A 158 -21.11 3.28 -15.37
C ALA A 158 -21.52 3.83 -16.74
N ALA A 159 -20.78 3.53 -17.80
CA ALA A 159 -21.05 4.00 -19.16
C ALA A 159 -22.34 3.41 -19.75
N GLN A 160 -22.73 2.20 -19.32
CA GLN A 160 -24.02 1.58 -19.66
C GLN A 160 -25.21 2.15 -18.86
N GLY A 161 -24.96 3.04 -17.89
CA GLY A 161 -26.00 3.61 -17.04
C GLY A 161 -26.50 2.67 -15.94
N TYR A 162 -25.78 1.58 -15.63
CA TYR A 162 -26.14 0.69 -14.52
C TYR A 162 -25.77 1.26 -13.15
N LEU A 163 -24.85 2.23 -13.10
CA LEU A 163 -24.40 2.87 -11.86
C LEU A 163 -24.76 4.36 -11.84
N SER A 164 -24.95 4.89 -10.64
CA SER A 164 -25.26 6.31 -10.42
C SER A 164 -24.02 7.18 -10.58
N VAL A 165 -23.86 7.79 -11.75
CA VAL A 165 -22.75 8.72 -12.02
C VAL A 165 -23.15 10.17 -11.68
N ILE A 166 -22.28 10.89 -10.97
CA ILE A 166 -22.45 12.30 -10.65
C ILE A 166 -21.51 13.20 -11.44
N THR A 167 -21.92 14.45 -11.66
CA THR A 167 -21.07 15.54 -12.17
C THR A 167 -20.60 16.44 -11.03
N VAL A 168 -19.46 17.12 -11.23
CA VAL A 168 -18.89 18.03 -10.23
C VAL A 168 -19.78 19.27 -10.01
N GLU A 169 -20.30 19.86 -11.08
CA GLU A 169 -21.05 21.12 -11.07
C GLU A 169 -22.27 21.09 -10.12
N GLY A 170 -22.97 19.95 -10.05
CA GLY A 170 -24.13 19.78 -9.16
C GLY A 170 -23.81 19.15 -7.79
N ASN A 171 -22.60 18.63 -7.57
CA ASN A 171 -22.29 17.78 -6.42
C ASN A 171 -20.92 18.09 -5.78
N TRP A 172 -20.42 19.31 -5.89
CA TRP A 172 -19.06 19.66 -5.46
C TRP A 172 -18.76 19.33 -3.99
N VAL A 173 -19.73 19.52 -3.07
CA VAL A 173 -19.58 19.16 -1.64
C VAL A 173 -19.35 17.65 -1.50
N TYR A 174 -20.18 16.85 -2.16
CA TYR A 174 -20.08 15.39 -2.13
C TYR A 174 -18.77 14.91 -2.79
N PHE A 175 -18.38 15.54 -3.90
CA PHE A 175 -17.12 15.24 -4.58
C PHE A 175 -15.92 15.47 -3.65
N ILE A 176 -15.85 16.64 -3.00
CA ILE A 176 -14.79 16.94 -2.03
C ILE A 176 -14.83 15.93 -0.87
N ALA A 177 -16.01 15.66 -0.31
CA ALA A 177 -16.16 14.69 0.77
C ALA A 177 -15.63 13.29 0.36
N MET A 178 -15.92 12.82 -0.85
CA MET A 178 -15.39 11.56 -1.37
C MET A 178 -13.88 11.55 -1.52
N VAL A 179 -13.26 12.62 -2.03
CA VAL A 179 -11.79 12.76 -2.07
C VAL A 179 -11.19 12.68 -0.67
N LEU A 180 -11.84 13.27 0.33
CA LEU A 180 -11.39 13.20 1.72
C LEU A 180 -11.59 11.82 2.33
N LEU A 181 -12.68 11.12 2.03
CA LEU A 181 -13.02 9.86 2.69
C LEU A 181 -12.41 8.62 2.01
N VAL A 182 -11.99 8.71 0.74
CA VAL A 182 -11.49 7.55 -0.01
C VAL A 182 -10.28 6.88 0.66
N HIS A 183 -9.39 7.64 1.28
CA HIS A 183 -8.21 7.07 1.97
C HIS A 183 -8.60 6.39 3.29
N LEU A 184 -9.59 6.91 4.01
CA LEU A 184 -10.14 6.25 5.21
C LEU A 184 -10.84 4.94 4.84
N TRP A 185 -11.60 4.95 3.75
CA TRP A 185 -12.17 3.74 3.17
C TRP A 185 -11.08 2.74 2.81
N ARG A 186 -10.00 3.21 2.16
CA ARG A 186 -8.89 2.33 1.78
C ARG A 186 -8.18 1.69 2.95
N ASP A 187 -7.89 2.44 4.00
CA ASP A 187 -7.24 1.89 5.19
C ASP A 187 -8.14 0.88 5.91
N LEU A 188 -9.45 1.19 6.04
CA LEU A 188 -10.42 0.25 6.61
C LEU A 188 -10.55 -1.02 5.78
N HIS A 189 -10.76 -0.87 4.47
CA HIS A 189 -10.88 -1.99 3.54
C HIS A 189 -9.62 -2.86 3.55
N PHE A 190 -8.45 -2.24 3.45
CA PHE A 190 -7.17 -2.94 3.48
C PHE A 190 -7.02 -3.74 4.76
N TYR A 191 -7.24 -3.13 5.93
CA TYR A 191 -7.15 -3.85 7.21
C TYR A 191 -8.09 -5.06 7.28
N VAL A 192 -9.35 -4.91 6.87
CA VAL A 192 -10.33 -6.00 6.89
C VAL A 192 -9.90 -7.15 5.98
N ILE A 193 -9.54 -6.85 4.74
CA ILE A 193 -9.10 -7.84 3.76
C ILE A 193 -7.78 -8.49 4.19
N HIS A 194 -6.81 -7.69 4.63
CA HIS A 194 -5.50 -8.16 5.03
C HIS A 194 -5.60 -9.11 6.24
N ARG A 195 -6.40 -8.75 7.24
CA ARG A 195 -6.67 -9.65 8.37
C ARG A 195 -7.42 -10.91 7.95
N LEU A 196 -8.37 -10.82 7.01
CA LEU A 196 -9.11 -11.96 6.48
C LEU A 196 -8.18 -12.95 5.77
N ILE A 197 -7.31 -12.47 4.87
CA ILE A 197 -6.40 -13.34 4.12
C ILE A 197 -5.27 -13.95 4.99
N HIS A 198 -5.11 -13.47 6.23
CA HIS A 198 -4.26 -14.08 7.25
C HIS A 198 -4.92 -15.21 8.04
N VAL A 199 -6.24 -15.43 7.88
CA VAL A 199 -6.92 -16.56 8.51
C VAL A 199 -6.35 -17.88 7.98
N ARG A 200 -6.19 -18.88 8.86
CA ARG A 200 -5.53 -20.17 8.59
C ARG A 200 -5.98 -20.86 7.30
N ALA A 201 -7.27 -20.77 6.97
CA ALA A 201 -7.83 -21.38 5.76
C ALA A 201 -7.46 -20.64 4.47
N LEU A 202 -7.32 -19.32 4.52
CA LEU A 202 -7.07 -18.48 3.35
C LEU A 202 -5.57 -18.21 3.13
N TYR A 203 -4.80 -18.02 4.21
CA TYR A 203 -3.38 -17.69 4.14
C TYR A 203 -2.55 -18.58 3.20
N PRO A 204 -2.60 -19.92 3.28
CA PRO A 204 -1.76 -20.77 2.42
C PRO A 204 -2.10 -20.64 0.93
N ILE A 205 -3.32 -20.21 0.60
CA ILE A 205 -3.85 -20.11 -0.77
C ILE A 205 -3.66 -18.69 -1.32
N VAL A 206 -4.01 -17.69 -0.52
CA VAL A 206 -4.16 -16.31 -0.96
C VAL A 206 -2.90 -15.50 -0.66
N HIS A 207 -2.42 -15.52 0.58
CA HIS A 207 -1.44 -14.52 1.03
C HIS A 207 0.00 -15.05 1.20
N ARG A 208 0.19 -16.37 1.18
CA ARG A 208 1.52 -16.99 1.28
C ARG A 208 2.48 -16.54 0.18
N VAL A 209 1.98 -16.24 -1.02
CA VAL A 209 2.81 -15.77 -2.14
C VAL A 209 3.46 -14.42 -1.80
N HIS A 210 2.68 -13.49 -1.25
CA HIS A 210 3.17 -12.19 -0.80
C HIS A 210 4.23 -12.35 0.30
N HIS A 211 3.89 -13.10 1.36
CA HIS A 211 4.76 -13.36 2.52
C HIS A 211 5.99 -14.23 2.23
N ARG A 212 6.08 -14.84 1.05
CA ARG A 212 7.32 -15.49 0.59
C ARG A 212 8.49 -14.49 0.54
N ASN A 213 8.19 -13.20 0.40
CA ASN A 213 9.12 -12.08 0.37
C ASN A 213 9.58 -11.62 1.77
N ILE A 214 10.16 -12.51 2.57
CA ILE A 214 10.64 -12.23 3.94
C ILE A 214 11.68 -11.08 4.05
N ASN A 215 12.29 -10.69 2.93
CA ASN A 215 13.13 -9.50 2.81
C ASN A 215 12.55 -8.66 1.66
N PRO A 216 11.52 -7.85 1.94
CA PRO A 216 10.78 -7.16 0.91
C PRO A 216 11.65 -6.14 0.17
N GLY A 217 11.22 -5.84 -1.05
CA GLY A 217 11.72 -4.74 -1.86
C GLY A 217 10.54 -4.10 -2.60
N PRO A 218 10.75 -3.01 -3.36
CA PRO A 218 9.64 -2.23 -3.93
C PRO A 218 8.60 -3.10 -4.64
N TRP A 219 9.04 -3.99 -5.54
CA TRP A 219 8.18 -4.91 -6.29
C TRP A 219 7.42 -5.93 -5.43
N SER A 220 7.90 -6.28 -4.22
CA SER A 220 7.14 -7.21 -3.38
C SER A 220 5.81 -6.63 -2.91
N GLY A 221 5.65 -5.30 -2.94
CA GLY A 221 4.42 -4.63 -2.52
C GLY A 221 3.20 -4.99 -3.37
N LEU A 222 3.37 -5.33 -4.65
CA LEU A 222 2.28 -5.78 -5.53
C LEU A 222 2.53 -7.19 -6.08
N ALA A 223 3.44 -7.94 -5.46
CA ALA A 223 3.73 -9.32 -5.82
C ALA A 223 2.86 -10.26 -4.97
N MET A 224 1.62 -10.44 -5.38
CA MET A 224 0.62 -11.21 -4.65
C MET A 224 0.06 -12.35 -5.50
N HIS A 225 -0.67 -13.27 -4.85
CA HIS A 225 -1.46 -14.26 -5.58
C HIS A 225 -2.61 -13.57 -6.35
N PRO A 226 -3.06 -14.06 -7.51
CA PRO A 226 -4.21 -13.47 -8.22
C PRO A 226 -5.47 -13.30 -7.35
N LEU A 227 -5.79 -14.27 -6.50
CA LEU A 227 -6.92 -14.14 -5.56
C LEU A 227 -6.71 -13.02 -4.53
N GLU A 228 -5.47 -12.77 -4.12
CA GLU A 228 -5.17 -11.66 -3.23
C GLU A 228 -5.36 -10.33 -3.95
N HIS A 229 -4.92 -10.20 -5.22
CA HIS A 229 -5.21 -9.02 -6.02
C HIS A 229 -6.71 -8.77 -6.18
N LEU A 230 -7.53 -9.82 -6.37
CA LEU A 230 -8.99 -9.67 -6.41
C LEU A 230 -9.54 -9.06 -5.12
N PHE A 231 -9.14 -9.59 -3.96
CA PHE A 231 -9.54 -9.01 -2.69
C PHE A 231 -8.97 -7.60 -2.46
N TYR A 232 -7.72 -7.37 -2.85
CA TYR A 232 -7.02 -6.11 -2.65
C TYR A 232 -7.62 -4.95 -3.47
N PHE A 233 -7.94 -5.19 -4.74
CA PHE A 233 -8.58 -4.20 -5.63
C PHE A 233 -10.10 -4.13 -5.45
N SER A 234 -10.72 -5.04 -4.68
CA SER A 234 -12.17 -5.00 -4.39
C SER A 234 -12.65 -3.75 -3.65
N CYS A 235 -11.74 -2.94 -3.12
CA CYS A 235 -12.06 -1.61 -2.58
C CYS A 235 -12.85 -0.73 -3.55
N ALA A 236 -12.65 -0.89 -4.86
CA ALA A 236 -13.36 -0.12 -5.89
C ALA A 236 -14.83 -0.51 -6.02
N LEU A 237 -15.22 -1.69 -5.51
CA LEU A 237 -16.62 -2.16 -5.53
C LEU A 237 -17.53 -1.33 -4.63
N LEU A 238 -16.98 -0.45 -3.77
CA LEU A 238 -17.78 0.54 -3.03
C LEU A 238 -18.68 1.36 -3.97
N TYR A 239 -18.21 1.64 -5.19
CA TYR A 239 -18.93 2.44 -6.18
C TYR A 239 -20.07 1.71 -6.89
N LEU A 240 -20.27 0.42 -6.60
CA LEU A 240 -21.51 -0.27 -6.97
C LEU A 240 -22.71 0.19 -6.13
N LEU A 241 -22.46 0.75 -4.94
CA LEU A 241 -23.49 1.02 -3.95
C LEU A 241 -23.80 2.52 -3.78
N LEU A 242 -22.87 3.39 -4.18
CA LEU A 242 -22.94 4.83 -3.92
C LEU A 242 -22.81 5.62 -5.22
N PRO A 243 -23.51 6.75 -5.38
CA PRO A 243 -23.28 7.66 -6.48
C PRO A 243 -21.81 8.13 -6.50
N PHE A 244 -21.18 8.23 -7.67
CA PHE A 244 -19.76 8.59 -7.74
C PHE A 244 -19.39 9.31 -9.03
N HIS A 245 -18.30 10.06 -8.99
CA HIS A 245 -17.66 10.56 -10.20
C HIS A 245 -16.66 9.50 -10.70
N PRO A 246 -16.62 9.15 -12.00
CA PRO A 246 -15.77 8.08 -12.54
C PRO A 246 -14.29 8.17 -12.17
N ALA A 247 -13.77 9.40 -12.05
CA ALA A 247 -12.42 9.67 -11.55
C ALA A 247 -12.10 8.97 -10.21
N PHE A 248 -13.09 8.75 -9.34
CA PHE A 248 -12.88 8.09 -8.04
C PHE A 248 -12.56 6.60 -8.16
N VAL A 249 -13.07 5.90 -9.18
CA VAL A 249 -12.66 4.52 -9.50
C VAL A 249 -11.17 4.50 -9.81
N ILE A 250 -10.70 5.45 -10.63
CA ILE A 250 -9.27 5.52 -10.97
C ILE A 250 -8.44 5.92 -9.75
N VAL A 251 -8.83 6.96 -9.00
CA VAL A 251 -8.09 7.42 -7.82
C VAL A 251 -7.94 6.30 -6.79
N VAL A 252 -9.01 5.56 -6.50
CA VAL A 252 -8.97 4.48 -5.51
C VAL A 252 -8.08 3.32 -5.95
N LEU A 253 -8.09 2.99 -7.25
CA LEU A 253 -7.28 1.91 -7.81
C LEU A 253 -5.82 2.32 -7.98
N VAL A 254 -5.53 3.58 -8.36
CA VAL A 254 -4.18 4.17 -8.36
C VAL A 254 -3.59 4.13 -6.96
N HIS A 255 -4.37 4.53 -5.95
CA HIS A 255 -3.94 4.42 -4.56
C HIS A 255 -3.58 2.97 -4.23
N ALA A 256 -4.47 1.99 -4.50
CA ALA A 256 -4.14 0.57 -4.29
C ALA A 256 -2.87 0.15 -5.03
N GLY A 257 -2.76 0.52 -6.31
CA GLY A 257 -1.69 0.03 -7.15
C GLY A 257 -0.33 0.60 -6.78
N LEU A 258 -0.27 1.77 -6.14
CA LEU A 258 0.97 2.46 -5.84
C LEU A 258 1.33 2.48 -4.34
N SER A 259 0.35 2.58 -3.44
CA SER A 259 0.61 2.73 -2.00
C SER A 259 1.40 1.61 -1.33
N PRO A 260 1.45 0.35 -1.84
CA PRO A 260 2.29 -0.67 -1.24
C PRO A 260 3.79 -0.40 -1.40
N ALA A 261 4.25 0.36 -2.40
CA ALA A 261 5.69 0.46 -2.68
C ALA A 261 6.49 1.07 -1.51
N PRO A 262 6.10 2.22 -0.90
CA PRO A 262 6.79 2.80 0.26
C PRO A 262 6.91 1.84 1.45
N GLY A 263 5.83 1.10 1.77
CA GLY A 263 5.80 0.14 2.88
C GLY A 263 6.69 -1.10 2.65
N HIS A 264 7.10 -1.36 1.40
CA HIS A 264 7.91 -2.51 1.01
C HIS A 264 9.33 -2.17 0.59
N LEU A 265 9.77 -0.92 0.77
CA LEU A 265 11.12 -0.51 0.37
C LEU A 265 12.21 -1.29 1.07
N GLY A 266 11.96 -1.84 2.27
CA GLY A 266 12.97 -2.55 3.07
C GLY A 266 13.95 -1.62 3.80
N PHE A 267 13.69 -0.31 3.78
CA PHE A 267 14.46 0.75 4.42
C PHE A 267 13.55 1.65 5.26
N GLU A 268 14.00 2.05 6.44
CA GLU A 268 13.31 3.05 7.27
C GLU A 268 13.34 4.44 6.63
N ARG A 269 14.46 4.79 5.99
CA ARG A 269 14.66 6.12 5.41
C ARG A 269 15.32 6.04 4.05
N VAL A 270 14.97 6.96 3.17
CA VAL A 270 15.63 7.16 1.88
C VAL A 270 16.41 8.47 1.90
N ARG A 271 17.70 8.42 1.57
CA ARG A 271 18.55 9.62 1.48
C ARG A 271 18.20 10.43 0.23
N ALA A 272 18.09 11.76 0.38
CA ALA A 272 17.74 12.71 -0.69
C ALA A 272 18.91 13.65 -1.06
N GLY A 273 20.15 13.25 -0.76
CA GLY A 273 21.37 14.02 -1.02
C GLY A 273 21.79 14.92 0.15
N GLY A 274 23.11 15.11 0.29
CA GLY A 274 23.69 15.80 1.44
C GLY A 274 23.29 15.14 2.77
N SER A 275 22.83 15.96 3.72
CA SER A 275 22.31 15.50 5.01
C SER A 275 20.79 15.22 5.01
N ARG A 276 20.09 15.29 3.88
CA ARG A 276 18.62 15.12 3.85
C ARG A 276 18.21 13.67 3.67
N SER A 277 17.14 13.27 4.33
CA SER A 277 16.45 11.99 4.13
C SER A 277 14.97 12.13 4.45
N PHE A 278 14.15 11.24 3.90
CA PHE A 278 12.74 11.13 4.27
C PHE A 278 12.44 9.76 4.88
N ASP A 279 11.47 9.75 5.79
CA ASP A 279 10.91 8.54 6.39
C ASP A 279 10.04 7.81 5.36
N THR A 280 10.09 6.49 5.35
CA THR A 280 9.27 5.66 4.46
C THR A 280 7.98 5.18 5.11
N ASP A 281 7.87 5.34 6.44
CA ASP A 281 6.83 4.78 7.30
C ASP A 281 6.68 3.25 7.17
N ALA A 282 7.69 2.57 6.65
CA ALA A 282 7.67 1.14 6.35
C ALA A 282 7.85 0.23 7.57
N TYR A 283 8.21 0.77 8.75
CA TYR A 283 8.57 -0.07 9.89
C TYR A 283 7.42 -0.93 10.42
N ALA A 284 6.19 -0.38 10.44
CA ALA A 284 5.01 -1.12 10.86
C ALA A 284 4.81 -2.38 10.02
N HIS A 285 4.90 -2.22 8.70
CA HIS A 285 4.75 -3.31 7.74
C HIS A 285 5.97 -4.24 7.69
N TYR A 286 7.17 -3.73 7.93
CA TYR A 286 8.34 -4.58 8.13
C TYR A 286 8.17 -5.51 9.34
N LEU A 287 7.67 -4.99 10.46
CA LEU A 287 7.35 -5.81 11.64
C LEU A 287 6.26 -6.84 11.31
N HIS A 288 5.25 -6.47 10.53
CA HIS A 288 4.24 -7.39 10.01
C HIS A 288 4.87 -8.55 9.23
N HIS A 289 5.72 -8.29 8.23
CA HIS A 289 6.44 -9.34 7.47
C HIS A 289 7.36 -10.20 8.35
N LYS A 290 7.91 -9.62 9.43
CA LYS A 290 8.80 -10.33 10.36
C LYS A 290 8.05 -11.24 11.33
N HIS A 291 6.88 -10.80 11.81
CA HIS A 291 6.15 -11.43 12.92
C HIS A 291 4.82 -12.05 12.51
N PHE A 292 4.36 -11.80 11.29
CA PHE A 292 3.14 -12.28 10.61
C PHE A 292 1.80 -11.90 11.24
N GLU A 293 1.75 -11.72 12.56
CA GLU A 293 0.50 -11.53 13.29
C GLU A 293 0.40 -10.18 14.00
N CYS A 294 0.92 -9.13 13.41
CA CYS A 294 0.76 -7.77 13.92
C CYS A 294 0.64 -6.78 12.77
N ASN A 295 0.17 -5.57 13.08
CA ASN A 295 0.17 -4.43 12.15
C ASN A 295 -0.44 -4.75 10.77
N TYR A 296 -1.71 -5.11 10.74
CA TYR A 296 -2.45 -5.39 9.51
C TYR A 296 -2.92 -4.12 8.77
N ALA A 297 -2.97 -2.96 9.44
CA ALA A 297 -3.45 -1.69 8.86
C ALA A 297 -2.32 -0.87 8.21
N ASP A 298 -2.70 0.09 7.35
CA ASP A 298 -1.77 1.01 6.67
C ASP A 298 -1.45 2.27 7.51
N GLY A 299 -2.28 2.60 8.51
CA GLY A 299 -1.85 3.47 9.62
C GLY A 299 -2.60 4.79 9.83
N ILE A 300 -3.71 5.05 9.13
CA ILE A 300 -4.51 6.26 9.34
C ILE A 300 -5.49 6.06 10.51
N LEU A 301 -6.24 4.97 10.46
CA LEU A 301 -7.13 4.48 11.49
C LEU A 301 -6.36 3.56 12.44
N PRO A 302 -6.51 3.69 13.77
CA PRO A 302 -5.79 2.86 14.74
C PRO A 302 -6.40 1.46 14.90
N LEU A 303 -6.69 0.79 13.78
CA LEU A 303 -7.42 -0.48 13.74
C LEU A 303 -6.66 -1.57 14.49
N ASP A 304 -5.36 -1.73 14.29
CA ASP A 304 -4.59 -2.73 15.06
C ASP A 304 -4.56 -2.43 16.56
N ARG A 305 -4.67 -1.16 16.96
CA ARG A 305 -4.76 -0.82 18.39
C ARG A 305 -6.11 -1.20 18.96
N TRP A 306 -7.19 -0.91 18.24
CA TRP A 306 -8.55 -1.26 18.64
C TRP A 306 -8.79 -2.77 18.71
N PHE A 307 -8.14 -3.54 17.84
CA PHE A 307 -8.32 -4.99 17.76
C PHE A 307 -7.16 -5.80 18.37
N GLY A 308 -6.23 -5.16 19.07
CA GLY A 308 -5.20 -5.86 19.86
C GLY A 308 -4.08 -6.55 19.05
N THR A 309 -3.81 -6.05 17.84
CA THR A 309 -2.77 -6.55 16.93
C THR A 309 -1.63 -5.57 16.71
N PHE A 310 -1.61 -4.44 17.43
CA PHE A 310 -0.61 -3.40 17.26
C PHE A 310 0.76 -3.75 17.88
N HIS A 311 1.81 -3.57 17.09
CA HIS A 311 3.20 -3.76 17.49
C HIS A 311 4.03 -2.52 17.12
N ASP A 312 4.43 -1.75 18.12
CA ASP A 312 5.13 -0.45 17.95
C ASP A 312 6.66 -0.57 17.81
N GLY A 313 7.19 -1.80 17.91
CA GLY A 313 8.62 -2.08 17.87
C GLY A 313 9.28 -2.12 19.25
N SER A 314 8.50 -1.91 20.32
CA SER A 314 8.97 -1.99 21.71
C SER A 314 9.12 -3.43 22.21
N GLU A 315 9.89 -3.60 23.29
CA GLU A 315 10.01 -4.91 23.96
C GLU A 315 8.69 -5.32 24.59
N GLU A 316 7.89 -4.37 25.09
CA GLU A 316 6.58 -4.67 25.66
C GLU A 316 5.62 -5.22 24.58
N ALA A 317 5.65 -4.67 23.36
CA ALA A 317 4.87 -5.18 22.24
C ALA A 317 5.31 -6.60 21.82
N GLU A 318 6.62 -6.85 21.79
CA GLU A 318 7.19 -8.17 21.50
C GLU A 318 6.75 -9.21 22.54
N GLN A 319 6.78 -8.86 23.83
CA GLN A 319 6.32 -9.72 24.91
C GLN A 319 4.82 -10.05 24.80
N ARG A 320 3.98 -9.04 24.53
CA ARG A 320 2.54 -9.23 24.32
C ARG A 320 2.25 -10.17 23.13
N LEU A 321 2.95 -9.98 22.01
CA LEU A 321 2.84 -10.85 20.85
C LEU A 321 3.21 -12.30 21.20
N ARG A 322 4.36 -12.50 21.86
CA ARG A 322 4.81 -13.84 22.26
C ARG A 322 3.83 -14.52 23.22
N ALA A 323 3.24 -13.79 24.16
CA ALA A 323 2.24 -14.34 25.07
C ALA A 323 1.01 -14.84 24.29
N ARG A 324 0.45 -14.01 23.39
CA ARG A 324 -0.71 -14.36 22.56
C ARG A 324 -0.46 -15.58 21.67
N LEU A 325 0.73 -15.66 21.06
CA LEU A 325 1.10 -16.81 20.22
C LEU A 325 1.21 -18.12 21.02
N ARG A 326 1.75 -18.06 22.25
CA ARG A 326 1.82 -19.22 23.15
C ARG A 326 0.43 -19.70 23.58
N GLU A 327 -0.48 -18.79 23.87
CA GLU A 327 -1.86 -19.13 24.24
C GLU A 327 -2.58 -19.84 23.10
N ARG A 328 -2.45 -19.33 21.87
CA ARG A 328 -3.09 -19.96 20.71
C ARG A 328 -2.50 -21.32 20.34
N GLY A 329 -1.21 -21.55 20.60
CA GLY A 329 -0.58 -22.85 20.38
C GLY A 329 -1.00 -23.95 21.36
N LYS A 330 -1.76 -23.61 22.42
CA LYS A 330 -2.27 -24.56 23.42
C LYS A 330 -3.69 -25.07 23.12
N GLY A 331 -4.42 -24.45 22.18
CA GLY A 331 -5.78 -24.82 21.79
C GLY A 331 -5.83 -25.42 20.40
#